data_AF-A0A1J3G6W1-F1
#
_entry.id   AF-A0A1J3G6W1-F1
#
_cell.length_a   1.000
_cell.length_b   1.000
_cell.length_c   1.000
_cell.angle_alpha   90.00
_cell.angle_beta   90.00
_cell.angle_gamma   90.00
#
_symmetry.space_group_name_H-M   'P 1'
#
loop_
_entity.id
_entity.type
_entity.pdbx_description
1 polymer ?
#
loop_
_entity_poly.entity_id
_entity_poly.type
_entity_poly.pdbx_seq_one_letter_code
_entity_poly.pdbx_strand_id
1 'polypeptide(L)'
;MPSRMCINPIHNKKGLLNRSDNQTTEESWEVSSCEMESLYDIDLISEKIPVILDNSETWHIVLSTSMKLGERGVAHVNGANRHELNESSHFSNLLLLNRTASPLAWFVECKDRSNRSDIMLPYSFLPNMAASRLRNAAAKIKAKLGDYDAIHVRRGDKLKTRKDRFRVERSQFPHLDRDTRPEFIFGRIKKHIPPGRTLFIGSNERTPGFFSPLAVSYKVAYSSNFSEILEPIIENNYQLFMVERLIMMGAKTFFKTFREYETDLTLTDDPKKNKKWEIPVYTMDEGKEAEGS
;
A
#
# COMPACT_ATOMS: atom_id res chain seq x y z
N MET A 1 -14.87 -7.19 -12.82
CA MET A 1 -14.23 -6.38 -11.77
C MET A 1 -14.78 -4.96 -11.88
N PRO A 2 -14.97 -4.22 -10.79
CA PRO A 2 -15.39 -2.83 -10.90
C PRO A 2 -14.40 -2.03 -11.74
N SER A 3 -14.92 -1.25 -12.68
CA SER A 3 -14.14 -0.34 -13.53
C SER A 3 -13.54 0.81 -12.74
N ARG A 4 -14.18 1.24 -11.66
CA ARG A 4 -13.71 2.33 -10.82
C ARG A 4 -13.58 1.92 -9.36
N MET A 5 -12.52 2.41 -8.75
CA MET A 5 -12.18 2.20 -7.35
C MET A 5 -12.29 3.50 -6.58
N CYS A 6 -12.97 3.47 -5.44
CA CYS A 6 -13.08 4.63 -4.58
C CYS A 6 -11.96 4.65 -3.54
N ILE A 7 -11.25 5.77 -3.50
CA ILE A 7 -10.10 6.02 -2.64
C ILE A 7 -10.53 6.99 -1.56
N ASN A 8 -10.11 6.73 -0.32
CA ASN A 8 -10.37 7.64 0.77
C ASN A 8 -9.81 9.05 0.44
N PRO A 9 -10.65 10.11 0.40
CA PRO A 9 -10.23 11.46 0.03
C PRO A 9 -9.04 11.98 0.84
N ILE A 10 -8.96 11.61 2.13
CA ILE A 10 -7.88 11.99 3.05
C ILE A 10 -6.51 11.51 2.55
N HIS A 11 -6.49 10.42 1.79
CA HIS A 11 -5.27 9.83 1.26
C HIS A 11 -5.03 10.16 -0.22
N ASN A 12 -5.94 10.86 -0.90
CA ASN A 12 -5.92 11.00 -2.37
C ASN A 12 -5.41 12.35 -2.90
N LYS A 13 -5.19 13.37 -2.06
CA LYS A 13 -4.69 14.68 -2.51
C LYS A 13 -3.24 14.59 -2.97
N LYS A 14 -2.92 14.85 -4.25
CA LYS A 14 -1.55 14.97 -4.80
C LYS A 14 -0.75 15.99 -3.98
N GLY A 15 -0.13 15.53 -2.90
CA GLY A 15 0.29 16.39 -1.79
C GLY A 15 1.80 16.40 -1.55
N LEU A 16 2.56 15.66 -2.36
CA LEU A 16 3.97 15.38 -2.09
C LEU A 16 4.94 15.83 -3.18
N LEU A 17 4.46 16.27 -4.35
CA LEU A 17 5.35 16.73 -5.43
C LEU A 17 5.49 18.27 -5.47
N ASN A 18 4.47 19.03 -5.08
CA ASN A 18 4.55 20.48 -4.90
C ASN A 18 3.59 20.90 -3.78
N ARG A 19 4.12 21.46 -2.69
CA ARG A 19 3.29 22.02 -1.61
C ARG A 19 3.54 23.52 -1.52
N SER A 20 2.73 24.29 -2.26
CA SER A 20 2.45 25.69 -1.96
C SER A 20 1.22 25.75 -1.05
N ASP A 21 1.33 26.42 0.09
CA ASP A 21 0.49 26.26 1.29
C ASP A 21 -0.99 26.71 1.22
N ASN A 22 -1.59 26.97 0.04
CA ASN A 22 -2.82 27.79 -0.02
C ASN A 22 -4.00 27.25 -0.84
N GLN A 23 -4.29 25.95 -0.84
CA GLN A 23 -5.53 25.45 -1.45
C GLN A 23 -6.40 24.61 -0.50
N THR A 24 -7.33 25.31 0.16
CA THR A 24 -8.59 24.75 0.66
C THR A 24 -9.62 24.79 -0.46
N THR A 25 -9.77 23.71 -1.21
CA THR A 25 -10.90 23.52 -2.13
C THR A 25 -11.87 22.51 -1.53
N GLU A 26 -13.15 22.90 -1.47
CA GLU A 26 -14.28 22.05 -1.10
C GLU A 26 -14.27 20.76 -1.93
N GLU A 27 -14.37 19.61 -1.25
CA GLU A 27 -14.10 18.29 -1.82
C GLU A 27 -15.35 17.68 -2.47
N SER A 28 -15.44 17.75 -3.80
CA SER A 28 -16.41 16.96 -4.58
C SER A 28 -15.99 15.49 -4.65
N TRP A 29 -16.96 14.59 -4.50
CA TRP A 29 -16.76 13.13 -4.52
C TRP A 29 -16.17 12.58 -5.82
N GLU A 30 -16.28 13.29 -6.93
CA GLU A 30 -15.69 12.92 -8.23
C GLU A 30 -14.14 12.82 -8.16
N VAL A 31 -13.50 13.56 -7.25
CA VAL A 31 -12.04 13.58 -7.03
C VAL A 31 -11.53 12.37 -6.21
N SER A 32 -12.45 11.52 -5.72
CA SER A 32 -12.13 10.40 -4.80
C SER A 32 -12.13 9.02 -5.46
N SER A 33 -12.05 8.94 -6.79
CA SER A 33 -12.05 7.65 -7.49
C SER A 33 -11.00 7.56 -8.58
N CYS A 34 -10.60 6.33 -8.91
CA CYS A 34 -9.65 6.03 -9.96
C CYS A 34 -10.19 4.93 -10.84
N GLU A 35 -9.90 5.03 -12.14
CA GLU A 35 -10.10 3.91 -13.06
C GLU A 35 -9.21 2.75 -12.63
N MET A 36 -9.75 1.53 -12.64
CA MET A 36 -9.04 0.32 -12.24
C MET A 36 -7.80 0.11 -13.10
N GLU A 37 -7.90 0.37 -14.40
CA GLU A 37 -6.80 0.26 -15.38
C GLU A 37 -5.70 1.31 -15.16
N SER A 38 -6.03 2.44 -14.53
CA SER A 38 -5.05 3.47 -14.18
C SER A 38 -4.09 3.02 -13.07
N LEU A 39 -4.52 2.01 -12.29
CA LEU A 39 -3.84 1.47 -11.13
C LEU A 39 -3.25 0.09 -11.41
N TYR A 40 -4.00 -0.76 -12.10
CA TYR A 40 -3.69 -2.17 -12.30
C TYR A 40 -3.69 -2.56 -13.77
N ASP A 41 -2.81 -3.49 -14.09
CA ASP A 41 -2.72 -4.16 -15.37
C ASP A 41 -3.69 -5.35 -15.36
N ILE A 42 -4.85 -5.18 -16.00
CA ILE A 42 -5.96 -6.13 -15.91
C ILE A 42 -5.58 -7.50 -16.48
N ASP A 43 -4.76 -7.51 -17.54
CA ASP A 43 -4.28 -8.73 -18.19
C ASP A 43 -3.33 -9.53 -17.28
N LEU A 44 -2.53 -8.83 -16.45
CA LEU A 44 -1.65 -9.50 -15.48
C LEU A 44 -2.41 -10.10 -14.30
N ILE A 45 -3.63 -9.66 -14.00
CA ILE A 45 -4.42 -10.23 -12.89
C ILE A 45 -4.65 -11.72 -13.11
N SER A 46 -4.77 -12.18 -14.37
CA SER A 46 -5.04 -13.58 -14.63
C SER A 46 -4.69 -14.06 -16.04
N GLU A 47 -3.72 -14.96 -16.10
CA GLU A 47 -3.32 -15.62 -17.35
C GLU A 47 -4.33 -16.66 -17.85
N LYS A 48 -5.16 -17.23 -16.95
CA LYS A 48 -6.07 -18.34 -17.28
C LYS A 48 -7.53 -17.92 -17.47
N ILE A 49 -8.01 -17.04 -16.60
CA ILE A 49 -9.40 -16.56 -16.62
C ILE A 49 -9.37 -15.07 -16.95
N PRO A 50 -9.82 -14.63 -18.13
CA PRO A 50 -9.84 -13.23 -18.48
C PRO A 50 -10.59 -12.40 -17.43
N VAL A 51 -9.97 -11.32 -16.97
CA VAL A 51 -10.64 -10.36 -16.08
C VAL A 51 -11.23 -9.27 -16.95
N ILE A 52 -12.54 -9.07 -16.85
CA ILE A 52 -13.25 -8.02 -17.57
C ILE A 52 -13.78 -6.97 -16.59
N LEU A 53 -13.81 -5.71 -17.04
CA LEU A 53 -14.38 -4.60 -16.29
C LEU A 53 -15.88 -4.48 -16.55
N ASP A 54 -16.62 -4.05 -15.54
CA ASP A 54 -18.09 -3.92 -15.58
C ASP A 54 -18.61 -2.82 -16.53
N ASN A 55 -17.73 -1.97 -17.06
CA ASN A 55 -18.02 -0.97 -18.08
C ASN A 55 -17.59 -1.39 -19.50
N SER A 56 -17.04 -2.60 -19.66
CA SER A 56 -16.54 -3.07 -20.96
C SER A 56 -17.66 -3.60 -21.87
N GLU A 57 -17.49 -3.47 -23.18
CA GLU A 57 -18.39 -4.10 -24.16
C GLU A 57 -18.46 -5.62 -23.98
N THR A 58 -17.32 -6.23 -23.65
CA THR A 58 -17.23 -7.68 -23.37
C THR A 58 -18.12 -8.07 -22.19
N TRP A 59 -18.17 -7.26 -21.13
CA TRP A 59 -19.08 -7.49 -20.01
C TRP A 59 -20.54 -7.52 -20.45
N HIS A 60 -20.96 -6.56 -21.29
CA HIS A 60 -22.34 -6.53 -21.80
C HIS A 60 -22.68 -7.78 -22.64
N ILE A 61 -21.76 -8.23 -23.50
CA ILE A 61 -21.94 -9.44 -24.32
C ILE A 61 -22.00 -10.69 -23.45
N VAL A 62 -21.07 -10.85 -22.51
CA VAL A 62 -21.01 -12.01 -21.60
C VAL A 62 -22.25 -12.07 -20.72
N LEU A 63 -22.65 -10.95 -20.12
CA LEU A 63 -23.83 -10.90 -19.24
C LEU A 63 -25.11 -11.24 -20.00
N SER A 64 -25.35 -10.60 -21.14
CA SER A 64 -26.55 -10.84 -21.96
C SER A 64 -26.63 -12.29 -22.47
N THR A 65 -25.50 -12.89 -22.82
CA THR A 65 -25.43 -14.30 -23.24
C THR A 65 -25.65 -15.24 -22.06
N SER A 66 -25.02 -14.97 -20.91
CA SER A 66 -25.17 -15.77 -19.68
C SER A 66 -26.61 -15.78 -19.20
N MET A 67 -27.30 -14.63 -19.24
CA MET A 67 -28.72 -14.53 -18.89
C MET A 67 -29.62 -15.39 -19.78
N LYS A 68 -29.31 -15.51 -21.09
CA LYS A 68 -30.04 -16.40 -22.01
C LYS A 68 -29.82 -17.89 -21.71
N LEU A 69 -28.66 -18.25 -21.16
CA LEU A 69 -28.31 -19.64 -20.83
C LEU A 69 -28.78 -20.09 -19.44
N GLY A 70 -29.22 -19.17 -18.58
CA GLY A 70 -29.70 -19.47 -17.22
C GLY A 70 -28.62 -20.11 -16.35
N GLU A 71 -28.97 -21.18 -15.63
CA GLU A 71 -28.07 -21.92 -14.72
C GLU A 71 -26.83 -22.51 -15.42
N ARG A 72 -26.86 -22.65 -16.75
CA ARG A 72 -25.71 -23.10 -17.55
C ARG A 72 -24.76 -21.97 -17.95
N GLY A 73 -25.18 -20.72 -17.81
CA GLY A 73 -24.41 -19.53 -18.18
C GLY A 73 -23.73 -18.86 -16.99
N VAL A 74 -24.36 -18.88 -15.81
CA VAL A 74 -23.88 -18.17 -14.62
C VAL A 74 -23.89 -19.07 -13.38
N ALA A 75 -22.86 -18.95 -12.54
CA ALA A 75 -22.92 -19.45 -11.16
C ALA A 75 -22.55 -18.37 -10.16
N HIS A 76 -23.28 -18.34 -9.05
CA HIS A 76 -22.95 -17.55 -7.88
C HIS A 76 -22.11 -18.40 -6.94
N VAL A 77 -20.89 -17.98 -6.64
CA VAL A 77 -19.98 -18.74 -5.77
C VAL A 77 -19.52 -17.87 -4.61
N ASN A 78 -19.69 -18.38 -3.39
CA ASN A 78 -19.28 -17.71 -2.16
C ASN A 78 -18.09 -18.45 -1.55
N GLY A 79 -17.05 -17.72 -1.14
CA GLY A 79 -15.88 -18.30 -0.44
C GLY A 79 -14.92 -19.14 -1.30
N ALA A 80 -15.26 -19.48 -2.54
CA ALA A 80 -14.39 -20.29 -3.41
C ALA A 80 -13.06 -19.57 -3.71
N ASN A 81 -11.93 -20.24 -3.53
CA ASN A 81 -10.60 -19.68 -3.82
C ASN A 81 -10.20 -19.89 -5.30
N ARG A 82 -9.12 -19.24 -5.75
CA ARG A 82 -8.72 -19.27 -7.16
C ARG A 82 -8.32 -20.66 -7.67
N HIS A 83 -7.79 -21.51 -6.79
CA HIS A 83 -7.39 -22.88 -7.11
C HIS A 83 -8.63 -23.75 -7.37
N GLU A 84 -9.64 -23.63 -6.50
CA GLU A 84 -10.91 -24.36 -6.62
C GLU A 84 -11.65 -23.98 -7.91
N LEU A 85 -11.63 -22.71 -8.29
CA LEU A 85 -12.24 -22.23 -9.54
C LEU A 85 -11.52 -22.75 -10.79
N ASN A 86 -10.21 -22.99 -10.68
CA ASN A 86 -9.37 -23.36 -11.80
C ASN A 86 -9.39 -24.88 -12.07
N GLU A 87 -9.61 -25.69 -11.04
CA GLU A 87 -9.51 -27.16 -11.14
C GLU A 87 -10.86 -27.87 -11.17
N SER A 88 -11.94 -27.22 -10.73
CA SER A 88 -13.26 -27.83 -10.73
C SER A 88 -13.89 -27.82 -12.13
N SER A 89 -14.20 -29.01 -12.65
CA SER A 89 -14.97 -29.19 -13.89
C SER A 89 -16.38 -28.62 -13.80
N HIS A 90 -16.87 -28.31 -12.59
CA HIS A 90 -18.16 -27.66 -12.39
C HIS A 90 -18.19 -26.23 -12.95
N PHE A 91 -17.03 -25.56 -13.02
CA PHE A 91 -16.95 -24.17 -13.47
C PHE A 91 -16.45 -24.03 -14.91
N SER A 92 -15.96 -25.10 -15.53
CA SER A 92 -15.31 -25.06 -16.85
C SER A 92 -16.26 -24.69 -18.01
N ASN A 93 -17.56 -24.91 -17.84
CA ASN A 93 -18.57 -24.68 -18.89
C ASN A 93 -19.40 -23.40 -18.67
N LEU A 94 -19.11 -22.63 -17.61
CA LEU A 94 -19.83 -21.41 -17.29
C LEU A 94 -19.21 -20.20 -17.99
N LEU A 95 -20.07 -19.29 -18.48
CA LEU A 95 -19.63 -18.03 -19.08
C LEU A 95 -19.32 -16.96 -18.03
N LEU A 96 -20.03 -16.98 -16.91
CA LEU A 96 -19.90 -15.98 -15.85
C LEU A 96 -19.86 -16.63 -14.46
N LEU A 97 -18.81 -16.31 -13.71
CA LEU A 97 -18.69 -16.64 -12.29
C LEU A 97 -18.91 -15.36 -11.47
N ASN A 98 -20.06 -15.26 -10.82
CA ASN A 98 -20.35 -14.16 -9.91
C ASN A 98 -19.88 -14.53 -8.50
N ARG A 99 -18.84 -13.86 -8.02
CA ARG A 99 -18.21 -14.15 -6.72
C ARG A 99 -18.66 -13.13 -5.67
N THR A 100 -19.27 -13.61 -4.58
CA THR A 100 -19.42 -12.79 -3.37
C THR A 100 -18.05 -12.45 -2.84
N ALA A 101 -17.90 -11.26 -2.27
CA ALA A 101 -16.61 -10.91 -1.74
C ALA A 101 -16.47 -10.64 -0.27
N SER A 102 -15.18 -10.47 0.05
CA SER A 102 -14.65 -10.62 1.37
C SER A 102 -14.79 -9.34 2.17
N PRO A 103 -15.22 -9.46 3.44
CA PRO A 103 -15.43 -8.31 4.32
C PRO A 103 -14.14 -7.58 4.73
N LEU A 104 -12.98 -8.02 4.23
CA LEU A 104 -11.65 -7.47 4.48
C LEU A 104 -11.03 -6.76 3.26
N ALA A 105 -11.82 -6.45 2.23
CA ALA A 105 -11.36 -5.76 1.02
C ALA A 105 -10.62 -4.44 1.36
N TRP A 106 -9.48 -4.22 0.68
CA TRP A 106 -8.66 -3.00 0.88
C TRP A 106 -9.06 -1.86 -0.07
N PHE A 107 -9.85 -2.17 -1.08
CA PHE A 107 -10.48 -1.20 -1.94
C PHE A 107 -11.99 -1.44 -1.98
N VAL A 108 -12.73 -0.38 -2.24
CA VAL A 108 -14.19 -0.39 -2.21
C VAL A 108 -14.67 0.05 -3.59
N GLU A 109 -15.56 -0.74 -4.20
CA GLU A 109 -16.26 -0.33 -5.41
C GLU A 109 -17.00 0.98 -5.15
N CYS A 110 -16.94 1.92 -6.10
CA CYS A 110 -17.60 3.21 -5.91
C CYS A 110 -19.13 3.12 -5.77
N LYS A 111 -19.73 2.11 -6.40
CA LYS A 111 -21.17 1.91 -6.51
C LYS A 111 -21.80 1.38 -5.22
N ASP A 112 -21.07 0.63 -4.40
CA ASP A 112 -21.63 -0.03 -3.21
C ASP A 112 -20.75 0.12 -1.97
N ARG A 113 -20.39 1.37 -1.64
CA ARG A 113 -19.44 1.70 -0.55
C ARG A 113 -19.84 1.16 0.83
N SER A 114 -21.12 0.86 1.04
CA SER A 114 -21.68 0.28 2.26
C SER A 114 -21.70 -1.25 2.26
N ASN A 115 -21.58 -1.90 1.10
CA ASN A 115 -21.71 -3.33 0.92
C ASN A 115 -20.34 -3.93 0.60
N ARG A 116 -19.78 -4.69 1.54
CA ARG A 116 -18.38 -5.15 1.49
C ARG A 116 -18.18 -6.41 0.63
N SER A 117 -18.96 -6.58 -0.43
CA SER A 117 -19.08 -7.85 -1.16
C SER A 117 -18.47 -7.87 -2.57
N ASP A 118 -17.37 -7.12 -2.85
CA ASP A 118 -16.58 -7.19 -4.12
C ASP A 118 -15.14 -7.79 -4.14
N ILE A 119 -14.91 -8.53 -5.24
CA ILE A 119 -13.90 -9.57 -5.55
C ILE A 119 -12.48 -9.35 -4.99
N MET A 120 -11.86 -10.42 -4.45
CA MET A 120 -10.53 -10.38 -3.81
C MET A 120 -9.33 -10.61 -4.74
N LEU A 121 -8.30 -9.77 -4.57
CA LEU A 121 -6.90 -10.10 -4.84
C LEU A 121 -6.07 -9.88 -3.55
N PRO A 122 -5.16 -10.79 -3.16
CA PRO A 122 -4.35 -10.64 -1.94
C PRO A 122 -3.62 -9.29 -1.85
N TYR A 123 -3.35 -8.79 -0.64
CA TYR A 123 -2.57 -7.55 -0.46
C TYR A 123 -1.14 -7.64 -1.04
N SER A 124 -0.61 -8.85 -1.14
CA SER A 124 0.64 -9.19 -1.84
C SER A 124 0.48 -9.25 -3.36
N PHE A 125 -0.74 -9.37 -3.87
CA PHE A 125 -1.06 -9.50 -5.29
C PHE A 125 -1.19 -8.15 -5.98
N LEU A 126 -1.80 -7.18 -5.30
CA LEU A 126 -2.07 -5.84 -5.85
C LEU A 126 -0.81 -5.10 -6.36
N PRO A 127 0.35 -5.11 -5.66
CA PRO A 127 1.55 -4.44 -6.17
C PRO A 127 2.14 -5.14 -7.40
N ASN A 128 1.99 -6.46 -7.51
CA ASN A 128 2.56 -7.23 -8.63
C ASN A 128 1.80 -7.01 -9.94
N MET A 129 0.53 -6.59 -9.84
CA MET A 129 -0.32 -6.31 -10.99
C MET A 129 -0.49 -4.82 -11.22
N ALA A 130 0.43 -3.98 -10.74
CA ALA A 130 0.39 -2.55 -11.00
C ALA A 130 0.41 -2.26 -12.51
N ALA A 131 -0.31 -1.21 -12.93
CA ALA A 131 -0.37 -0.78 -14.32
C ALA A 131 1.03 -0.61 -14.91
N SER A 132 1.19 -0.98 -16.18
CA SER A 132 2.49 -0.95 -16.89
C SER A 132 3.23 0.38 -16.72
N ARG A 133 2.52 1.52 -16.78
CA ARG A 133 3.10 2.86 -16.55
C ARG A 133 3.78 3.01 -15.17
N LEU A 134 3.15 2.48 -14.11
CA LEU A 134 3.68 2.53 -12.74
C LEU A 134 4.89 1.60 -12.59
N ARG A 135 4.81 0.39 -13.16
CA ARG A 135 5.93 -0.56 -13.20
C ARG A 135 7.15 0.00 -13.95
N ASN A 136 6.92 0.63 -15.10
CA ASN A 136 7.98 1.24 -15.91
C ASN A 136 8.66 2.40 -15.17
N ALA A 137 7.91 3.26 -14.48
CA ALA A 137 8.49 4.32 -13.67
C ALA A 137 9.29 3.77 -12.49
N ALA A 138 8.76 2.78 -11.77
CA ALA A 138 9.51 2.10 -10.71
C ALA A 138 10.80 1.49 -11.25
N ALA A 139 10.77 0.82 -12.41
CA ALA A 139 11.96 0.25 -13.04
C ALA A 139 13.02 1.32 -13.38
N LYS A 140 12.61 2.47 -13.95
CA LYS A 140 13.51 3.61 -14.21
C LYS A 140 14.13 4.16 -12.94
N ILE A 141 13.35 4.31 -11.87
CA ILE A 141 13.84 4.81 -10.57
C ILE A 141 14.82 3.81 -9.96
N LYS A 142 14.51 2.52 -9.96
CA LYS A 142 15.42 1.47 -9.50
C LYS A 142 16.74 1.47 -10.25
N ALA A 143 16.71 1.64 -11.57
CA ALA A 143 17.92 1.77 -12.38
C ALA A 143 18.76 2.99 -11.98
N LYS A 144 18.12 4.14 -11.66
CA LYS A 144 18.81 5.33 -11.14
C LYS A 144 19.37 5.14 -9.72
N LEU A 145 18.69 4.37 -8.87
CA LEU A 145 19.13 4.06 -7.51
C LEU A 145 20.32 3.09 -7.48
N GLY A 146 20.43 2.18 -8.45
CA GLY A 146 21.50 1.19 -8.54
C GLY A 146 21.33 0.07 -7.51
N ASP A 147 22.37 -0.25 -6.74
CA ASP A 147 22.27 -1.11 -5.55
C ASP A 147 21.86 -0.26 -4.34
N TYR A 148 20.71 -0.56 -3.75
CA TYR A 148 20.12 0.22 -2.67
C TYR A 148 19.35 -0.65 -1.68
N ASP A 149 19.14 -0.10 -0.50
CA ASP A 149 18.24 -0.61 0.52
C ASP A 149 17.09 0.37 0.74
N ALA A 150 16.03 -0.08 1.40
CA ALA A 150 14.86 0.74 1.61
C ALA A 150 14.32 0.67 3.04
N ILE A 151 13.69 1.76 3.46
CA ILE A 151 12.84 1.79 4.65
C ILE A 151 11.48 2.40 4.31
N HIS A 152 10.43 1.86 4.91
CA HIS A 152 9.11 2.46 4.94
C HIS A 152 8.81 2.98 6.35
N VAL A 153 8.53 4.27 6.46
CA VAL A 153 8.28 4.96 7.74
C VAL A 153 6.86 5.52 7.78
N ARG A 154 5.97 4.88 8.53
CA ARG A 154 4.58 5.32 8.72
C ARG A 154 4.40 5.99 10.07
N ARG A 155 4.47 7.32 10.08
CA ARG A 155 4.34 8.18 11.26
C ARG A 155 3.03 8.97 11.25
N GLY A 156 2.76 9.74 10.21
CA GLY A 156 1.78 10.83 10.22
C GLY A 156 0.38 10.45 10.74
N ASP A 157 -0.23 9.39 10.24
CA ASP A 157 -1.56 8.94 10.68
C ASP A 157 -1.55 8.07 11.96
N LYS A 158 -0.36 7.62 12.38
CA LYS A 158 -0.15 6.65 13.46
C LYS A 158 0.30 7.29 14.76
N LEU A 159 0.97 8.44 14.72
CA LEU A 159 1.34 9.25 15.89
C LEU A 159 0.13 10.03 16.43
N LYS A 160 -0.96 9.32 16.71
CA LYS A 160 -2.15 9.89 17.34
C LYS A 160 -2.05 9.68 18.84
N THR A 161 -2.14 10.77 19.59
CA THR A 161 -2.22 10.74 21.03
C THR A 161 -3.58 11.23 21.54
N ARG A 162 -3.95 10.78 22.74
CA ARG A 162 -5.12 11.29 23.47
C ARG A 162 -4.79 11.40 24.94
N LYS A 163 -5.43 12.32 25.64
CA LYS A 163 -5.36 12.39 27.11
C LYS A 163 -6.41 11.47 27.73
N ASP A 164 -6.01 10.71 28.75
CA ASP A 164 -6.96 9.94 29.56
C ASP A 164 -7.65 10.82 30.63
N ARG A 165 -8.50 10.21 31.47
CA ARG A 165 -9.23 10.90 32.54
C ARG A 165 -8.33 11.59 33.57
N PHE A 166 -7.05 11.22 33.63
CA PHE A 166 -6.03 11.79 34.51
C PHE A 166 -5.13 12.78 33.77
N ARG A 167 -5.49 13.18 32.54
CA ARG A 167 -4.73 14.08 31.66
C ARG A 167 -3.37 13.53 31.21
N VAL A 168 -3.12 12.23 31.39
CA VAL A 168 -1.90 11.56 30.93
C VAL A 168 -2.01 11.27 29.44
N GLU A 169 -0.97 11.58 28.68
CA GLU A 169 -0.92 11.29 27.25
C GLU A 169 -0.83 9.79 26.99
N ARG A 170 -1.61 9.31 26.02
CA ARG A 170 -1.64 7.92 25.59
C ARG A 170 -1.47 7.81 24.08
N SER A 171 -0.77 6.80 23.62
CA SER A 171 -0.60 6.42 22.21
C SER A 171 -1.09 4.98 21.97
N GLN A 172 -1.55 4.67 20.76
CA GLN A 172 -1.81 3.28 20.35
C GLN A 172 -0.52 2.54 19.97
N PHE A 173 0.54 3.28 19.69
CA PHE A 173 1.86 2.79 19.32
C PHE A 173 2.86 3.49 20.25
N PRO A 174 3.07 2.95 21.46
CA PRO A 174 3.84 3.64 22.50
C PRO A 174 5.30 3.88 22.10
N HIS A 175 5.90 3.04 21.26
CA HIS A 175 7.31 3.16 20.87
C HIS A 175 7.51 3.82 19.50
N LEU A 176 6.45 3.91 18.69
CA LEU A 176 6.55 4.34 17.29
C LEU A 176 7.28 5.67 17.08
N ASP A 177 7.02 6.70 17.89
CA ASP A 177 7.69 7.99 17.72
C ASP A 177 9.20 7.87 17.90
N ARG A 178 9.61 7.24 19.02
CA ARG A 178 11.00 6.96 19.36
C ARG A 178 11.67 6.14 18.26
N ASP A 179 11.12 4.97 17.96
CA ASP A 179 11.71 3.97 17.07
C ASP A 179 11.89 4.48 15.64
N THR A 180 11.10 5.46 15.22
CA THR A 180 11.16 6.03 13.87
C THR A 180 11.84 7.39 13.79
N ARG A 181 12.52 7.83 14.86
CA ARG A 181 13.46 8.96 14.80
C ARG A 181 14.79 8.55 14.14
N PRO A 182 15.49 9.46 13.45
CA PRO A 182 16.71 9.13 12.69
C PRO A 182 17.76 8.33 13.46
N GLU A 183 18.03 8.69 14.72
CA GLU A 183 19.03 8.07 15.57
C GLU A 183 18.67 6.61 15.94
N PHE A 184 17.38 6.32 16.19
CA PHE A 184 16.89 4.98 16.46
C PHE A 184 16.79 4.14 15.19
N ILE A 185 16.35 4.74 14.08
CA ILE A 185 16.38 4.11 12.75
C ILE A 185 17.81 3.68 12.44
N PHE A 186 18.79 4.57 12.58
CA PHE A 186 20.19 4.25 12.35
C PHE A 186 20.66 3.08 13.21
N GLY A 187 20.41 3.13 14.53
CA GLY A 187 20.78 2.07 15.46
C GLY A 187 20.19 0.70 15.09
N ARG A 188 18.96 0.67 14.57
CA ARG A 188 18.25 -0.55 14.17
C ARG A 188 18.69 -1.09 12.83
N ILE A 189 18.79 -0.23 11.80
CA ILE A 189 19.07 -0.68 10.43
C ILE A 189 20.55 -0.98 10.19
N LYS A 190 21.48 -0.33 10.90
CA LYS A 190 22.94 -0.49 10.67
C LYS A 190 23.44 -1.93 10.83
N LYS A 191 22.70 -2.77 11.57
CA LYS A 191 22.97 -4.19 11.75
C LYS A 191 22.84 -4.99 10.45
N HIS A 192 22.02 -4.51 9.52
CA HIS A 192 21.72 -5.19 8.25
C HIS A 192 22.14 -4.36 7.02
N ILE A 193 22.13 -3.03 7.15
CA ILE A 193 22.48 -2.08 6.09
C ILE A 193 23.73 -1.32 6.53
N PRO A 194 24.92 -1.67 6.01
CA PRO A 194 26.15 -0.94 6.33
C PRO A 194 26.09 0.55 5.95
N PRO A 195 26.74 1.45 6.71
CA PRO A 195 26.92 2.84 6.32
C PRO A 195 27.56 2.99 4.93
N GLY A 196 27.25 4.09 4.24
CA GLY A 196 27.72 4.42 2.89
C GLY A 196 26.80 3.92 1.77
N ARG A 197 25.83 3.05 2.09
CA ARG A 197 24.85 2.53 1.13
C ARG A 197 23.78 3.55 0.76
N THR A 198 23.16 3.34 -0.40
CA THR A 198 21.99 4.11 -0.85
C THR A 198 20.76 3.64 -0.07
N LEU A 199 20.04 4.59 0.54
CA LEU A 199 18.87 4.31 1.36
C LEU A 199 17.66 5.05 0.79
N PHE A 200 16.74 4.32 0.14
CA PHE A 200 15.46 4.87 -0.29
C PHE A 200 14.48 4.93 0.89
N ILE A 201 13.90 6.11 1.13
CA ILE A 201 12.96 6.34 2.25
C ILE A 201 11.58 6.66 1.68
N GLY A 202 10.63 5.74 1.86
CA GLY A 202 9.21 5.99 1.68
C GLY A 202 8.57 6.38 3.01
N SER A 203 7.94 7.55 3.11
CA SER A 203 7.39 8.03 4.38
C SER A 203 6.18 8.93 4.22
N ASN A 204 5.28 8.91 5.20
CA ASN A 204 4.20 9.89 5.34
C ASN A 204 4.46 10.94 6.44
N GLU A 205 5.71 11.05 6.91
CA GLU A 205 6.16 12.14 7.77
C GLU A 205 6.01 13.48 7.04
N ARG A 206 5.52 14.50 7.75
CA ARG A 206 5.18 15.81 7.18
C ARG A 206 6.25 16.86 7.42
N THR A 207 7.11 16.63 8.41
CA THR A 207 8.19 17.54 8.77
C THR A 207 9.28 17.51 7.69
N PRO A 208 9.52 18.62 6.98
CA PRO A 208 10.58 18.67 5.98
C PRO A 208 11.94 18.37 6.60
N GLY A 209 12.76 17.59 5.92
CA GLY A 209 14.11 17.26 6.39
C GLY A 209 14.16 16.39 7.64
N PHE A 210 13.05 15.80 8.10
CA PHE A 210 13.02 14.96 9.30
C PHE A 210 14.08 13.84 9.28
N PHE A 211 14.30 13.21 8.12
CA PHE A 211 15.29 12.14 7.95
C PHE A 211 16.67 12.62 7.52
N SER A 212 16.91 13.93 7.43
CA SER A 212 18.21 14.49 7.05
C SER A 212 19.38 14.02 7.92
N PRO A 213 19.24 13.72 9.24
CA PRO A 213 20.37 13.20 10.01
C PRO A 213 20.89 11.84 9.52
N LEU A 214 20.08 11.05 8.81
CA LEU A 214 20.53 9.79 8.20
C LEU A 214 21.54 10.01 7.07
N ALA A 215 21.58 11.20 6.47
CA ALA A 215 22.51 11.54 5.38
C ALA A 215 23.98 11.56 5.82
N VAL A 216 24.25 11.61 7.12
CA VAL A 216 25.61 11.47 7.68
C VAL A 216 26.17 10.07 7.42
N SER A 217 25.30 9.05 7.42
CA SER A 217 25.69 7.64 7.30
C SER A 217 25.25 6.97 6.01
N TYR A 218 24.27 7.52 5.29
CA TYR A 218 23.69 6.91 4.09
C TYR A 218 23.52 7.93 2.96
N LYS A 219 23.53 7.44 1.71
CA LYS A 219 23.09 8.25 0.55
C LYS A 219 21.57 8.19 0.48
N VAL A 220 20.91 9.14 1.12
CA VAL A 220 19.44 9.12 1.24
C VAL A 220 18.77 9.54 -0.05
N ALA A 221 17.76 8.79 -0.47
CA ALA A 221 16.93 9.08 -1.64
C ALA A 221 15.44 9.03 -1.28
N TYR A 222 14.64 9.88 -1.91
CA TYR A 222 13.19 9.99 -1.75
C TYR A 222 12.50 10.01 -3.11
N SER A 223 11.20 9.76 -3.13
CA SER A 223 10.37 9.88 -4.35
C SER A 223 10.49 11.25 -5.02
N SER A 224 10.61 12.33 -4.23
CA SER A 224 10.78 13.69 -4.74
C SER A 224 12.06 13.89 -5.54
N ASN A 225 13.10 13.07 -5.35
CA ASN A 225 14.31 13.11 -6.19
C ASN A 225 14.08 12.62 -7.63
N PHE A 226 12.92 12.04 -7.91
CA PHE A 226 12.55 11.45 -9.20
C PHE A 226 11.27 12.09 -9.79
N SER A 227 11.01 13.36 -9.46
CA SER A 227 9.81 14.09 -9.91
C SER A 227 9.65 14.05 -11.44
N GLU A 228 10.73 14.18 -12.20
CA GLU A 228 10.71 14.09 -13.68
C GLU A 228 10.15 12.77 -14.24
N ILE A 229 10.25 11.68 -13.46
CA ILE A 229 9.71 10.35 -13.82
C ILE A 229 8.27 10.23 -13.33
N LEU A 230 7.98 10.76 -12.14
CA LEU A 230 6.72 10.58 -11.43
C LEU A 230 5.63 11.56 -11.87
N GLU A 231 5.94 12.85 -12.01
CA GLU A 231 4.96 13.90 -12.32
C GLU A 231 4.11 13.61 -13.57
N PRO A 232 4.66 13.07 -14.68
CA PRO A 232 3.87 12.79 -15.88
C PRO A 232 2.86 11.64 -15.73
N ILE A 233 3.01 10.78 -14.71
CA ILE A 233 2.20 9.56 -14.56
C ILE A 233 1.40 9.49 -13.27
N ILE A 234 1.76 10.29 -12.26
CA ILE A 234 1.12 10.31 -10.96
C ILE A 234 0.02 11.38 -10.97
N GLU A 235 -1.22 10.90 -11.02
CA GLU A 235 -2.44 11.68 -10.91
C GLU A 235 -2.85 11.84 -9.44
N ASN A 236 -2.53 10.86 -8.59
CA ASN A 236 -2.91 10.87 -7.18
C ASN A 236 -1.91 10.13 -6.26
N ASN A 237 -2.06 10.35 -4.95
CA ASN A 237 -1.17 9.75 -3.94
C ASN A 237 -1.24 8.22 -3.87
N TYR A 238 -2.34 7.59 -4.29
CA TYR A 238 -2.42 6.14 -4.28
C TYR A 238 -1.51 5.54 -5.35
N GLN A 239 -1.46 6.15 -6.53
CA GLN A 239 -0.49 5.79 -7.58
C GLN A 239 0.94 6.01 -7.10
N LEU A 240 1.22 7.12 -6.40
CA LEU A 240 2.54 7.36 -5.81
C LEU A 240 2.91 6.25 -4.82
N PHE A 241 1.98 5.92 -3.91
CA PHE A 241 2.15 4.82 -2.96
C PHE A 241 2.43 3.48 -3.66
N MET A 242 1.76 3.19 -4.79
CA MET A 242 2.01 1.99 -5.57
C MET A 242 3.43 1.97 -6.15
N VAL A 243 3.89 3.09 -6.73
CA VAL A 243 5.25 3.21 -7.28
C VAL A 243 6.30 3.10 -6.18
N GLU A 244 6.12 3.78 -5.06
CA GLU A 244 7.00 3.66 -3.89
C GLU A 244 7.13 2.22 -3.42
N ARG A 245 6.00 1.49 -3.37
CA ARG A 245 6.01 0.07 -2.98
C ARG A 245 6.77 -0.80 -3.98
N LEU A 246 6.63 -0.56 -5.28
CA LEU A 246 7.40 -1.24 -6.32
C LEU A 246 8.90 -0.95 -6.24
N ILE A 247 9.28 0.28 -5.86
CA ILE A 247 10.67 0.65 -5.59
C ILE A 247 11.17 -0.11 -4.36
N MET A 248 10.45 -0.09 -3.25
CA MET A 248 10.87 -0.78 -2.02
C MET A 248 11.00 -2.29 -2.20
N MET A 249 10.13 -2.91 -3.00
CA MET A 249 10.22 -4.34 -3.33
C MET A 249 11.45 -4.72 -4.16
N GLY A 250 12.10 -3.77 -4.82
CA GLY A 250 13.36 -4.00 -5.54
C GLY A 250 14.62 -3.82 -4.68
N ALA A 251 14.48 -3.40 -3.43
CA ALA A 251 15.60 -3.14 -2.54
C ALA A 251 16.28 -4.44 -2.09
N LYS A 252 17.58 -4.39 -1.84
CA LYS A 252 18.34 -5.54 -1.31
C LYS A 252 17.87 -5.92 0.10
N THR A 253 17.77 -4.93 0.98
CA THR A 253 17.20 -5.05 2.33
C THR A 253 16.07 -4.05 2.46
N PHE A 254 14.94 -4.48 3.04
CA PHE A 254 13.77 -3.63 3.21
C PHE A 254 13.22 -3.70 4.63
N PHE A 255 13.22 -2.57 5.34
CA PHE A 255 12.56 -2.44 6.64
C PHE A 255 11.17 -1.81 6.49
N LYS A 256 10.18 -2.46 7.11
CA LYS A 256 8.83 -1.90 7.26
C LYS A 256 8.73 -1.17 8.59
N THR A 257 7.75 -0.28 8.71
CA THR A 257 7.45 0.33 10.02
C THR A 257 6.99 -0.73 11.02
N PHE A 258 5.97 -1.50 10.64
CA PHE A 258 5.36 -2.54 11.47
C PHE A 258 5.53 -3.91 10.84
N ARG A 259 5.51 -4.94 11.67
CA ARG A 259 5.50 -6.34 11.22
C ARG A 259 4.19 -6.69 10.52
N GLU A 260 4.28 -7.30 9.34
CA GLU A 260 3.15 -7.92 8.64
C GLU A 260 3.32 -9.44 8.55
N TYR A 261 4.55 -9.88 8.33
CA TYR A 261 4.95 -11.29 8.25
C TYR A 261 6.11 -11.57 9.21
N GLU A 262 6.30 -12.84 9.58
CA GLU A 262 7.34 -13.24 10.54
C GLU A 262 8.75 -12.87 10.08
N THR A 263 9.00 -12.93 8.77
CA THR A 263 10.29 -12.62 8.14
C THR A 263 10.54 -11.13 7.93
N ASP A 264 9.59 -10.26 8.27
CA ASP A 264 9.76 -8.82 8.03
C ASP A 264 10.83 -8.23 8.97
N LEU A 265 11.72 -7.42 8.39
CA LEU A 265 12.56 -6.50 9.15
C LEU A 265 11.72 -5.26 9.51
N THR A 266 11.71 -4.85 10.78
CA THR A 266 10.83 -3.78 11.26
C THR A 266 11.57 -2.66 11.96
N LEU A 267 11.03 -1.45 11.90
CA LEU A 267 11.56 -0.28 12.59
C LEU A 267 11.05 -0.21 14.04
N THR A 268 9.80 -0.61 14.29
CA THR A 268 9.23 -0.71 15.64
C THR A 268 8.78 -2.13 15.95
N ASP A 269 8.74 -2.44 17.25
CA ASP A 269 8.20 -3.68 17.79
C ASP A 269 6.70 -3.57 18.11
N ASP A 270 6.12 -2.37 17.97
CA ASP A 270 4.68 -2.16 18.16
C ASP A 270 3.86 -2.98 17.13
N PRO A 271 2.75 -3.61 17.54
CA PRO A 271 1.92 -4.38 16.62
C PRO A 271 1.16 -3.46 15.65
N LYS A 272 1.14 -3.80 14.35
CA LYS A 272 0.47 -3.00 13.31
C LYS A 272 -0.99 -2.65 13.62
N LYS A 273 -1.70 -3.58 14.28
CA LYS A 273 -3.09 -3.43 14.73
C LYS A 273 -3.11 -3.41 16.26
N ASN A 274 -3.16 -2.23 16.85
CA ASN A 274 -3.37 -2.06 18.30
C ASN A 274 -4.66 -1.29 18.57
N LYS A 275 -5.40 -1.71 19.61
CA LYS A 275 -6.57 -1.00 20.14
C LYS A 275 -6.31 -0.43 21.54
N LYS A 276 -5.26 -0.89 22.22
CA LYS A 276 -4.87 -0.42 23.55
C LYS A 276 -4.22 0.96 23.44
N TRP A 277 -4.38 1.74 24.49
CA TRP A 277 -3.83 3.08 24.60
C TRP A 277 -2.90 3.11 25.81
N GLU A 278 -1.62 3.32 25.55
CA GLU A 278 -0.51 3.09 26.48
C GLU A 278 0.30 4.39 26.65
N ILE A 279 1.12 4.49 27.71
CA ILE A 279 2.01 5.65 27.88
C ILE A 279 3.07 5.61 26.76
N PRO A 280 3.27 6.70 26.01
CA PRO A 280 4.35 6.78 25.03
C PRO A 280 5.72 6.63 25.69
N VAL A 281 6.63 5.95 24.99
CA VAL A 281 8.01 5.70 25.42
C VAL A 281 8.95 6.48 24.51
N TYR A 282 9.75 7.36 25.08
CA TYR A 282 10.66 8.25 24.35
C TYR A 282 12.14 7.90 24.55
N THR A 283 12.47 7.08 25.55
CA THR A 283 13.84 6.71 25.92
C THR A 283 14.17 5.28 25.49
N MET A 284 15.47 4.98 25.34
CA MET A 284 15.94 3.59 25.23
C MET A 284 15.65 2.86 26.55
N ASP A 285 15.24 1.59 26.50
CA ASP A 285 15.26 0.75 27.69
C ASP A 285 16.73 0.41 27.99
N GLU A 286 17.28 0.90 29.11
CA GLU A 286 18.69 0.73 29.50
C GLU A 286 19.11 -0.73 29.84
N GLY A 287 18.33 -1.74 29.44
CA GLY A 287 18.40 -3.08 30.03
C GLY A 287 18.56 -4.28 29.10
N LYS A 288 18.81 -4.13 27.79
CA LYS A 288 18.87 -5.31 26.88
C LYS A 288 20.16 -5.48 26.06
N GLU A 289 21.16 -4.62 26.22
CA GLU A 289 22.45 -4.78 25.52
C GLU A 289 23.52 -5.55 26.35
N ALA A 290 23.20 -6.00 27.57
CA ALA A 290 24.17 -6.67 28.44
C ALA A 290 24.22 -8.22 28.34
N GLU A 291 23.40 -8.87 27.49
CA GLU A 291 23.38 -10.35 27.39
C GLU A 291 23.75 -10.90 26.00
N GLY A 292 24.48 -10.13 25.19
CA GLY A 292 24.79 -10.51 23.82
C GLY A 292 26.23 -10.27 23.36
N SER A 293 27.19 -10.21 24.29
CA SER A 293 28.64 -10.21 24.00
C SER A 293 29.25 -11.56 24.29
#